data_AF-A0A7V9HDY4-F1
#
_entry.id   AF-A0A7V9HDY4-F1
#
_cell.length_a   1.000
_cell.length_b   1.000
_cell.length_c   1.000
_cell.angle_alpha   90.00
_cell.angle_beta   90.00
_cell.angle_gamma   90.00
#
_symmetry.space_group_name_H-M   'P 1'
#
loop_
_entity.id
_entity.type
_entity.pdbx_description
1 polymer ?
#
loop_
_entity_poly.entity_id
_entity_poly.type
_entity_poly.pdbx_seq_one_letter_code
_entity_poly.pdbx_strand_id
1 'polypeptide(L)' 'MDTNLYSIGAYFQDRHPELVDEVVAQAEDIESCGIARYAEREGLALEAVFQTLVTGLAVRYHRAISG' A
#
# COMPACT_ATOMS: atom_id res chain seq x y z
N MET A 1 7.52 -15.68 10.01
CA MET A 1 7.87 -14.46 9.26
C MET A 1 6.55 -13.91 8.78
N ASP A 2 5.70 -13.49 9.72
CA ASP A 2 4.26 -13.25 9.50
C ASP A 2 3.76 -12.00 10.22
N THR A 3 4.63 -11.37 11.00
CA THR A 3 4.26 -10.27 11.91
C THR A 3 4.28 -8.93 11.21
N ASN A 4 4.98 -8.75 10.08
CA ASN A 4 5.16 -7.41 9.52
C ASN A 4 3.88 -6.89 8.80
N LEU A 5 3.24 -7.70 7.95
CA LEU A 5 2.04 -7.27 7.21
C LEU A 5 0.82 -7.04 8.11
N TYR A 6 0.61 -7.92 9.10
CA TYR A 6 -0.48 -7.75 10.07
C TYR A 6 -0.25 -6.55 11.00
N SER A 7 1.00 -6.30 11.39
CA SER A 7 1.37 -5.13 12.20
C SER A 7 1.20 -3.83 11.42
N ILE A 8 1.45 -3.84 10.10
CA ILE A 8 1.25 -2.67 9.24
C ILE A 8 -0.25 -2.36 9.12
N GLY A 9 -1.09 -3.33 8.76
CA GLY A 9 -2.54 -3.09 8.64
C GLY A 9 -3.21 -2.61 9.94
N ALA A 10 -2.87 -3.22 11.08
CA ALA A 10 -3.40 -2.83 12.38
C ALA A 10 -2.86 -1.49 12.88
N TYR A 11 -1.58 -1.17 12.64
CA TYR A 11 -0.97 0.11 13.05
C TYR A 11 -1.54 1.30 12.27
N PHE A 12 -1.82 1.11 10.97
CA PHE A 12 -2.36 2.18 10.13
C PHE A 12 -3.85 2.48 10.42
N GLN A 13 -4.68 1.47 10.74
CA GLN A 13 -6.09 1.71 11.07
C GLN A 13 -6.32 2.41 12.41
N ASP A 14 -5.50 2.17 13.42
CA ASP A 14 -5.76 2.64 14.80
C ASP A 14 -5.25 4.05 15.11
N ARG A 15 -4.28 4.57 14.34
CA ARG A 15 -3.63 5.86 14.64
C ARG A 15 -3.78 6.94 13.58
N HIS A 16 -3.91 6.59 12.30
CA HIS A 16 -3.90 7.54 11.19
C HIS A 16 -4.72 7.03 10.00
N PRO A 17 -6.07 7.01 10.09
CA PRO A 17 -6.95 6.57 9.00
C PRO A 17 -6.71 7.33 7.68
N GLU A 18 -6.29 8.60 7.75
CA GLU A 18 -5.91 9.41 6.60
C GLU A 18 -4.75 8.81 5.78
N LEU A 19 -3.77 8.18 6.44
CA LEU A 19 -2.64 7.53 5.77
C LEU A 19 -3.06 6.23 5.07
N VAL A 20 -4.17 5.63 5.50
CA VAL A 20 -4.75 4.44 4.86
C VAL A 20 -5.34 4.82 3.50
N ASP A 21 -6.02 5.96 3.40
CA ASP A 21 -6.57 6.42 2.13
C ASP A 21 -5.46 6.88 1.17
N GLU A 22 -4.41 7.53 1.69
CA GLU A 22 -3.24 7.91 0.92
C GLU A 22 -2.48 6.71 0.34
N VAL A 23 -2.24 5.65 1.14
CA VAL A 23 -1.54 4.46 0.63
C VAL A 23 -2.37 3.70 -0.41
N VAL A 24 -3.70 3.72 -0.28
CA VAL A 24 -4.61 3.13 -1.27
C VAL A 24 -4.56 3.92 -2.58
N ALA A 25 -4.68 5.24 -2.52
CA ALA A 25 -4.60 6.09 -3.71
C ALA A 25 -3.24 5.96 -4.41
N GLN A 26 -2.16 5.89 -3.64
CA GLN A 26 -0.83 5.69 -4.17
C GLN A 26 -0.68 4.31 -4.84
N ALA A 27 -1.23 3.25 -4.24
CA ALA A 27 -1.24 1.92 -4.84
C ALA A 27 -2.03 1.89 -6.17
N GLU A 28 -3.15 2.62 -6.28
CA GLU A 28 -3.94 2.73 -7.51
C GLU A 28 -3.18 3.44 -8.64
N ASP A 29 -2.41 4.49 -8.34
CA ASP A 29 -1.53 5.13 -9.33
C ASP A 29 -0.40 4.18 -9.76
N ILE A 30 0.18 3.42 -8.83
CA ILE A 30 1.17 2.39 -9.15
C ILE A 30 0.59 1.31 -10.06
N GLU A 31 -0.64 0.82 -9.80
CA GLU A 31 -1.35 -0.15 -10.65
C GLU A 31 -1.56 0.39 -12.08
N SER A 32 -1.99 1.65 -12.17
CA SER A 32 -2.31 2.31 -13.45
C SER A 32 -1.06 2.61 -14.29
N CYS A 33 0.04 3.00 -13.63
CA CYS A 33 1.30 3.36 -14.27
C CYS A 33 2.19 2.15 -14.56
N GLY A 34 2.12 1.12 -13.72
CA GLY A 34 3.06 0.01 -13.66
C GLY A 34 4.26 0.30 -12.76
N ILE A 35 4.65 -0.69 -11.95
CA ILE A 35 5.62 -0.56 -10.85
C ILE A 35 6.98 -0.01 -11.33
N ALA A 36 7.52 -0.52 -12.43
CA ALA A 36 8.82 -0.08 -12.96
C ALA A 36 8.79 1.38 -13.42
N ARG A 37 7.74 1.76 -14.17
CA ARG A 37 7.57 3.12 -14.67
C ARG A 37 7.34 4.11 -13.54
N TYR A 38 6.55 3.73 -12.54
CA TYR A 38 6.33 4.53 -11.35
C TYR A 38 7.64 4.71 -10.56
N ALA A 39 8.41 3.65 -10.36
CA ALA A 39 9.71 3.71 -9.67
C ALA A 39 10.69 4.65 -10.37
N GLU A 40 10.79 4.57 -11.70
CA GLU A 40 11.62 5.49 -12.49
C GLU A 40 11.14 6.95 -12.38
N ARG A 41 9.82 7.18 -12.50
CA ARG A 41 9.21 8.52 -12.43
C ARG A 41 9.48 9.22 -11.10
N GLU A 42 9.38 8.49 -10.00
CA GLU A 42 9.52 9.01 -8.63
C GLU A 42 10.95 8.89 -8.08
N GLY A 43 11.88 8.28 -8.80
CA GLY A 43 13.25 8.03 -8.32
C GLY A 43 13.31 7.09 -7.11
N LEU A 44 12.39 6.12 -7.05
CA LEU A 44 12.25 5.16 -5.95
C LEU A 44 12.83 3.80 -6.30
N ALA A 45 13.21 3.01 -5.28
CA ALA A 45 13.56 1.62 -5.46
C ALA A 45 12.33 0.79 -5.84
N LEU A 46 12.49 -0.18 -6.75
CA LEU A 46 11.41 -1.03 -7.24
C LEU A 46 10.74 -1.81 -6.10
N GLU A 47 11.53 -2.28 -5.14
CA GLU A 47 11.08 -3.01 -3.95
C GLU A 47 10.19 -2.12 -3.07
N ALA A 48 10.51 -0.84 -2.95
CA ALA A 48 9.72 0.10 -2.16
C ALA A 48 8.36 0.35 -2.83
N VAL A 49 8.34 0.56 -4.15
CA VAL A 49 7.10 0.74 -4.92
C VAL A 49 6.24 -0.54 -4.86
N PHE A 50 6.86 -1.70 -4.97
CA PHE A 50 6.17 -2.99 -4.82
C PHE A 50 5.56 -3.16 -3.42
N GLN A 51 6.29 -2.78 -2.36
CA GLN A 51 5.77 -2.85 -0.99
C GLN A 51 4.56 -1.95 -0.80
N THR A 52 4.57 -0.73 -1.34
CA THR A 52 3.43 0.19 -1.29
C THR A 52 2.21 -0.40 -2.00
N LEU A 53 2.41 -0.95 -3.20
CA LEU A 53 1.35 -1.60 -3.97
C LEU A 53 0.69 -2.75 -3.19
N VAL A 54 1.51 -3.67 -2.66
CA VAL A 54 1.01 -4.82 -1.89
C VAL A 54 0.28 -4.36 -0.63
N THR A 55 0.76 -3.30 0.02
CA THR A 55 0.13 -2.74 1.22
C THR A 55 -1.24 -2.15 0.90
N GLY A 56 -1.35 -1.33 -0.15
CA GLY A 56 -2.63 -0.77 -0.58
C GLY A 56 -3.65 -1.85 -0.98
N LEU A 57 -3.20 -2.91 -1.67
CA LEU A 57 -4.03 -4.07 -1.99
C LEU A 57 -4.52 -4.80 -0.73
N ALA A 58 -3.64 -5.04 0.24
CA ALA A 58 -4.00 -5.70 1.50
C ALA A 58 -5.04 -4.90 2.29
N VAL A 59 -4.89 -3.57 2.34
CA VAL A 59 -5.85 -2.66 2.95
C VAL A 59 -7.21 -2.72 2.24
N ARG A 60 -7.23 -2.64 0.90
CA ARG A 60 -8.47 -2.73 0.11
C ARG A 60 -9.18 -4.06 0.35
N TYR A 61 -8.42 -5.16 0.38
CA TYR A 61 -8.96 -6.48 0.70
C TYR A 61 -9.55 -6.53 2.11
N HIS A 62 -8.82 -6.02 3.11
CA HIS A 62 -9.30 -5.95 4.49
C HIS A 62 -10.61 -5.16 4.60
N ARG A 63 -10.70 -3.98 3.95
CA ARG A 63 -11.93 -3.18 3.91
C ARG A 63 -13.10 -3.93 3.27
N ALA A 64 -12.85 -4.74 2.24
CA ALA A 64 -13.89 -5.52 1.57
C ALA A 64 -14.43 -6.68 2.44
N ILE A 65 -13.60 -7.25 3.33
CA ILE A 65 -14.00 -8.35 4.23
C ILE A 65 -14.57 -7.86 5.57
N SER A 66 -14.15 -6.69 6.05
CA SER A 66 -14.55 -6.14 7.36
C SER A 66 -15.75 -5.19 7.28
N GLY A 67 -16.38 -5.08 6.11
CA GLY A 67 -17.60 -4.30 5.89
C GLY A 67 -18.78 -4.74 6.75
#